data_AF-A0A2G5IY80-F1
#
_entry.id   AF-A0A2G5IY80-F1
#
_cell.length_a   1.000
_cell.length_b   1.000
_cell.length_c   1.000
_cell.angle_alpha   90.00
_cell.angle_beta   90.00
_cell.angle_gamma   90.00
#
_symmetry.space_group_name_H-M   'P 1'
#
loop_
_entity.id
_entity.type
_entity.pdbx_description
1 polymer ?
#
loop_
_entity_poly.entity_id
_entity_poly.type
_entity_poly.pdbx_seq_one_letter_code
_entity_poly.pdbx_strand_id
1 'polypeptide(L)'
;MARAVRGISLPPRTIVGYVAGRPVYNIAGGAEGDEQDTDVDMGDESGTEDPDRDEPEAEPGAEPDEEPKPKPPAKKAAPKPGDDDYVAPSRTEWERTQAALKKANDDAKRHRLRNKELEEKTRADETEHEKALRLAREEGEKKFRAPLVRTAARSALVEAGALAFLSEEKEPNSREAREKGESRLSRLMKLLDTDVLDVDEDGAVSGLEAAVDDLRADYPELFAAPRSKPKARPTGAPRPAAPEKPKSAAEQHAARVLGRA
;
A
#
# COMPACT_ATOMS: atom_id res chain seq x y z
N MET A 1 -31.01 -18.77 26.26
CA MET A 1 -29.72 -19.28 26.78
C MET A 1 -28.64 -18.24 26.49
N ALA A 2 -28.22 -17.49 27.51
CA ALA A 2 -27.24 -16.41 27.38
C ALA A 2 -25.82 -16.98 27.37
N ARG A 3 -25.02 -16.60 26.36
CA ARG A 3 -23.64 -17.06 26.16
C ARG A 3 -22.72 -16.13 26.96
N ALA A 4 -22.20 -16.61 28.09
CA ALA A 4 -21.25 -15.87 28.90
C ALA A 4 -19.92 -15.69 28.14
N VAL A 5 -19.58 -14.44 27.85
CA VAL A 5 -18.26 -14.05 27.35
C VAL A 5 -17.29 -14.20 28.52
N ARG A 6 -16.42 -15.22 28.48
CA ARG A 6 -15.32 -15.35 29.44
C ARG A 6 -14.28 -14.29 29.11
N GLY A 7 -14.32 -13.16 29.81
CA GLY A 7 -13.25 -12.16 29.77
C GLY A 7 -11.94 -12.79 30.21
N ILE A 8 -10.91 -12.70 29.37
CA ILE A 8 -9.54 -13.16 29.63
C ILE A 8 -8.84 -12.13 30.52
N SER A 9 -9.42 -11.84 31.68
CA SER A 9 -8.84 -10.93 32.67
C SER A 9 -8.28 -11.77 33.79
N LEU A 10 -6.97 -12.02 33.76
CA LEU A 10 -6.26 -12.54 34.93
C LEU A 10 -6.39 -11.50 36.06
N PRO A 11 -6.58 -11.92 37.33
CA PRO A 11 -6.70 -10.99 38.44
C PRO A 11 -5.40 -10.16 38.58
N PRO A 12 -5.52 -8.88 39.02
CA PRO A 12 -4.36 -8.04 39.25
C PRO A 12 -3.42 -8.73 40.25
N ARG A 13 -2.10 -8.59 40.04
CA ARG A 13 -1.01 -9.27 40.77
C ARG A 13 -0.75 -10.75 40.44
N THR A 14 -1.27 -11.25 39.33
CA THR A 14 -0.83 -12.56 38.81
C THR A 14 0.62 -12.46 38.31
N ILE A 15 1.51 -13.30 38.84
CA ILE A 15 2.91 -13.41 38.40
C ILE A 15 2.94 -14.15 37.07
N VAL A 16 3.43 -13.49 36.02
CA VAL A 16 3.57 -14.03 34.66
C VAL A 16 4.93 -14.73 34.49
N GLY A 17 5.95 -14.28 35.22
CA GLY A 17 7.28 -14.89 35.18
C GLY A 17 8.25 -14.24 36.16
N TYR A 18 9.53 -14.59 36.07
CA TYR A 18 10.61 -13.99 36.86
C TYR A 18 11.77 -13.57 35.96
N VAL A 19 12.32 -12.38 36.17
CA VAL A 19 13.52 -11.88 35.48
C VAL A 19 14.53 -11.47 36.55
N ALA A 20 15.74 -12.05 36.51
CA ALA A 20 16.78 -11.83 37.52
C ALA A 20 16.29 -12.03 38.97
N GLY A 21 15.40 -13.01 39.20
CA GLY A 21 14.83 -13.30 40.51
C GLY A 21 13.68 -12.37 40.95
N ARG A 22 13.28 -11.39 40.13
CA ARG A 22 12.16 -10.49 40.43
C ARG A 22 10.88 -10.94 39.71
N PRO A 23 9.72 -11.04 40.39
CA PRO A 23 8.46 -11.42 39.75
C PRO A 23 7.97 -10.33 38.80
N VAL A 24 7.55 -10.73 37.61
CA VAL A 24 6.92 -9.89 36.58
C VAL A 24 5.42 -10.08 36.68
N TYR A 25 4.67 -9.01 36.91
CA TYR A 25 3.21 -9.03 37.04
C TYR A 25 2.54 -8.66 35.71
N ASN A 26 1.34 -9.17 35.47
CA ASN A 26 0.54 -8.74 34.32
C ASN A 26 0.08 -7.28 34.52
N ILE A 27 0.53 -6.37 33.65
CA ILE A 27 0.08 -4.98 33.63
C ILE A 27 -1.28 -4.97 32.93
N ALA A 28 -2.32 -5.20 33.74
CA ALA A 28 -3.69 -5.16 33.25
C ALA A 28 -4.11 -3.70 33.03
N GLY A 29 -4.08 -3.26 31.77
CA GLY A 29 -4.71 -2.00 31.33
C GLY A 29 -3.71 -0.86 31.13
N GLY A 30 -3.62 -0.39 29.88
CA GLY A 30 -3.16 0.96 29.60
C GLY A 30 -4.14 1.93 30.25
N ALA A 31 -3.71 2.55 31.34
CA ALA A 31 -4.34 3.74 31.86
C ALA A 31 -3.74 4.92 31.10
N GLU A 32 -4.55 5.56 30.28
CA GLU A 32 -4.36 6.97 29.92
C GLU A 32 -4.39 7.76 31.24
N GLY A 33 -3.30 8.46 31.54
CA GLY A 33 -3.20 9.30 32.74
C GLY A 33 -2.28 8.72 33.81
N ASP A 34 -0.98 8.86 33.59
CA ASP A 34 -0.07 9.19 34.69
C ASP A 34 1.11 9.97 34.08
N GLU A 35 0.94 11.29 34.07
CA GLU A 35 2.00 12.28 33.97
C GLU A 35 2.94 12.07 35.15
N GLN A 36 3.91 11.17 35.02
CA GLN A 36 5.07 11.16 35.90
C GLN A 36 6.17 11.96 35.24
N ASP A 37 6.25 13.23 35.67
CA ASP A 37 7.45 14.04 35.87
C ASP A 37 8.74 13.20 35.82
N THR A 38 9.29 13.03 34.63
CA THR A 38 10.74 12.94 34.46
C THR A 38 11.22 14.35 34.20
N ASP A 39 11.41 15.07 35.30
CA ASP A 39 12.18 16.30 35.41
C ASP A 39 13.65 15.95 35.09
N VAL A 40 13.97 15.89 33.80
CA VAL A 40 15.34 15.81 33.32
C VAL A 40 15.83 17.24 33.24
N ASP A 41 16.48 17.67 34.31
CA ASP A 41 17.34 18.84 34.40
C ASP A 41 18.45 18.75 33.34
N MET A 42 18.13 19.15 32.11
CA MET A 42 19.08 19.39 31.03
C MET A 42 19.72 20.74 31.30
N GLY A 43 20.85 20.66 32.00
CA GLY A 43 21.72 21.79 32.32
C GLY A 43 21.91 22.73 31.15
N ASP A 44 21.42 23.94 31.37
CA ASP A 44 21.91 25.19 30.81
C ASP A 44 23.42 25.30 31.08
N GLU A 45 24.26 25.08 30.06
CA GLU A 45 25.58 25.71 29.99
C GLU A 45 26.19 25.68 28.58
N SER A 46 26.62 26.87 28.15
CA SER A 46 27.48 27.20 27.00
C SER A 46 26.82 27.07 25.61
N GLY A 47 26.60 28.14 24.85
CA GLY A 47 27.47 29.31 24.68
C GLY A 47 28.29 29.13 23.41
N THR A 48 27.65 29.29 22.25
CA THR A 48 28.34 29.57 21.00
C THR A 48 27.61 30.72 20.34
N GLU A 49 28.17 31.91 20.58
CA GLU A 49 27.93 33.09 19.76
C GLU A 49 28.28 32.74 18.31
N ASP A 50 27.32 32.89 17.41
CA ASP A 50 27.52 32.81 15.96
C ASP A 50 27.53 34.25 15.44
N PRO A 51 28.70 34.91 15.35
CA PRO A 51 28.81 36.16 14.62
C PRO A 51 28.88 35.85 13.12
N ASP A 52 28.31 36.73 12.31
CA ASP A 52 28.44 36.78 10.85
C ASP A 52 27.45 35.91 10.05
N ARG A 53 26.16 36.13 10.29
CA ARG A 53 25.17 35.99 9.22
C ARG A 53 25.14 37.28 8.42
N ASP A 54 25.98 37.31 7.38
CA ASP A 54 25.90 38.31 6.30
C ASP A 54 24.45 38.41 5.78
N GLU A 55 23.79 39.50 6.15
CA GLU A 55 22.59 39.98 5.47
C GLU A 55 22.99 40.39 4.05
N PRO A 56 22.46 39.75 2.98
CA PRO A 56 22.61 40.32 1.65
C PRO A 56 21.85 41.63 1.60
N GLU A 57 22.59 42.71 1.35
CA GLU A 57 22.09 44.04 1.02
C GLU A 57 20.93 43.94 0.02
N ALA A 58 19.74 44.31 0.48
CA ALA A 58 18.58 44.51 -0.38
C ALA A 58 18.85 45.74 -1.26
N GLU A 59 19.15 45.51 -2.53
CA GLU A 59 19.21 46.58 -3.53
C GLU A 59 17.85 47.30 -3.61
N PRO A 60 17.86 48.65 -3.77
CA PRO A 60 16.66 49.46 -3.77
C PRO A 60 16.00 49.49 -5.15
N GLY A 61 14.69 49.26 -5.16
CA GLY A 61 13.77 49.93 -6.08
C GLY A 61 13.81 49.49 -7.56
N ALA A 62 13.12 48.38 -7.86
CA ALA A 62 12.44 48.23 -9.14
C ALA A 62 10.94 48.48 -8.89
N GLU A 63 10.40 49.46 -9.61
CA GLU A 63 9.01 49.91 -9.56
C GLU A 63 8.01 48.74 -9.75
N PRO A 64 6.86 48.73 -9.05
CA PRO A 64 5.81 47.74 -9.30
C PRO A 64 5.12 48.08 -10.63
N ASP A 65 5.59 47.46 -11.70
CA ASP A 65 4.91 47.51 -12.99
C ASP A 65 3.55 46.83 -12.87
N GLU A 66 2.50 47.56 -13.23
CA GLU A 66 1.10 47.25 -12.98
C GLU A 66 0.72 45.87 -13.54
N GLU A 67 0.33 44.94 -12.67
CA GLU A 67 -0.27 43.65 -13.06
C GLU A 67 -1.49 43.89 -13.98
N PRO A 68 -1.45 43.47 -15.27
CA PRO A 68 -2.66 43.43 -16.06
C PRO A 68 -3.54 42.29 -15.52
N LYS A 69 -4.66 42.65 -14.90
CA LYS A 69 -5.71 41.72 -14.46
C LYS A 69 -5.89 40.57 -15.46
N PRO A 70 -5.68 39.30 -15.09
CA PRO A 70 -5.90 38.18 -16.00
C PRO A 70 -7.38 38.13 -16.38
N LYS A 71 -7.67 38.27 -17.68
CA LYS A 71 -9.00 37.97 -18.22
C LYS A 71 -9.38 36.54 -17.83
N PRO A 72 -10.65 36.27 -17.45
CA PRO A 72 -11.10 34.92 -17.16
C PRO A 72 -10.80 34.01 -18.36
N PRO A 73 -10.28 32.78 -18.13
CA PRO A 73 -9.94 31.89 -19.22
C PRO A 73 -11.19 31.61 -20.03
N ALA A 74 -11.17 32.00 -21.31
CA ALA A 74 -12.18 31.61 -22.26
C ALA A 74 -12.28 30.08 -22.22
N LYS A 75 -13.49 29.56 -21.99
CA LYS A 75 -13.81 28.14 -22.03
C LYS A 75 -13.30 27.58 -23.37
N LYS A 76 -12.14 26.93 -23.36
CA LYS A 76 -11.68 26.13 -24.48
C LYS A 76 -12.71 25.02 -24.62
N ALA A 77 -13.45 25.06 -25.72
CA ALA A 77 -14.30 23.96 -26.14
C ALA A 77 -13.45 22.68 -26.13
N ALA A 78 -14.01 21.61 -25.58
CA ALA A 78 -13.37 20.30 -25.61
C ALA A 78 -12.95 19.99 -27.05
N PRO A 79 -11.68 19.60 -27.30
CA PRO A 79 -11.27 19.18 -28.62
C PRO A 79 -12.14 18.00 -29.04
N LYS A 80 -12.75 18.09 -30.22
CA LYS A 80 -13.50 16.98 -30.80
C LYS A 80 -12.52 15.85 -31.09
N PRO A 81 -12.81 14.60 -30.69
CA PRO A 81 -11.97 13.46 -31.03
C PRO A 81 -12.09 13.20 -32.54
N GLY A 82 -11.11 13.62 -33.33
CA GLY A 82 -11.11 13.33 -34.77
C GLY A 82 -10.15 14.11 -35.68
N ASP A 83 -9.62 15.27 -35.28
CA ASP A 83 -8.81 16.15 -36.16
C ASP A 83 -7.35 16.34 -35.66
N ASP A 84 -6.75 15.34 -35.02
CA ASP A 84 -5.31 15.35 -34.72
C ASP A 84 -4.54 14.67 -35.88
N ASP A 85 -4.60 15.28 -37.07
CA ASP A 85 -3.70 14.94 -38.17
C ASP A 85 -2.28 15.32 -37.73
N TYR A 86 -1.53 14.34 -37.24
CA TYR A 86 -0.15 14.51 -36.79
C TYR A 86 0.72 15.03 -37.94
N VAL A 87 1.13 16.29 -37.85
CA VAL A 87 2.11 16.88 -38.76
C VAL A 87 3.51 16.54 -38.24
N ALA A 88 4.24 15.71 -38.98
CA ALA A 88 5.61 15.37 -38.63
C ALA A 88 6.48 16.66 -38.62
N PRO A 89 7.35 16.84 -37.61
CA PRO A 89 8.26 17.98 -37.56
C PRO A 89 9.10 18.06 -38.83
N SER A 90 9.37 19.28 -39.30
CA SER A 90 10.30 19.45 -40.42
C SER A 90 11.68 18.90 -40.03
N ARG A 91 12.46 18.43 -41.02
CA ARG A 91 13.79 17.85 -40.78
C ARG A 91 14.69 18.75 -39.93
N THR A 92 14.62 20.06 -40.16
CA THR A 92 15.39 21.05 -39.41
C THR A 92 14.93 21.21 -37.97
N GLU A 93 13.64 21.09 -37.71
CA GLU A 93 13.10 21.09 -36.34
C GLU A 93 13.48 19.80 -35.62
N TRP A 94 13.44 18.66 -36.31
CA TRP A 94 13.90 17.38 -35.78
C TRP A 94 15.38 17.39 -35.39
N GLU A 95 16.25 17.95 -36.24
CA GLU A 95 17.68 18.06 -35.93
C GLU A 95 17.93 19.00 -34.72
N ARG A 96 17.15 20.08 -34.59
CA ARG A 96 17.22 20.98 -33.42
C ARG A 96 16.74 20.30 -32.14
N THR A 97 15.64 19.54 -32.18
CA THR A 97 15.14 18.83 -31.00
C THR A 97 16.09 17.73 -30.57
N GLN A 98 16.70 16.99 -31.51
CA GLN A 98 17.72 15.99 -31.21
C GLN A 98 18.99 16.61 -30.61
N ALA A 99 19.46 17.74 -31.15
CA ALA A 99 20.60 18.47 -30.60
C ALA A 99 20.31 19.01 -29.19
N ALA A 100 19.10 19.53 -28.95
CA ALA A 100 18.66 19.99 -27.63
C ALA A 100 18.56 18.83 -26.63
N LEU A 101 18.00 17.69 -27.04
CA LEU A 101 17.93 16.47 -26.23
C LEU A 101 19.32 15.98 -25.86
N LYS A 102 20.25 15.92 -26.83
CA LYS A 102 21.63 15.52 -26.57
C LYS A 102 22.32 16.46 -25.59
N LYS A 103 22.17 17.78 -25.77
CA LYS A 103 22.72 18.79 -24.84
C LYS A 103 22.15 18.64 -23.44
N ALA A 104 20.83 18.45 -23.32
CA ALA A 104 20.17 18.24 -22.02
C ALA A 104 20.65 16.94 -21.36
N ASN A 105 20.82 15.86 -22.11
CA ASN A 105 21.35 14.60 -21.60
C ASN A 105 22.82 14.71 -21.14
N ASP A 106 23.66 15.41 -21.91
CA ASP A 106 25.05 15.66 -21.55
C ASP A 106 25.15 16.55 -20.30
N ASP A 107 24.28 17.55 -20.17
CA ASP A 107 24.21 18.42 -19.00
C ASP A 107 23.72 17.67 -17.76
N ALA A 108 22.65 16.89 -17.89
CA ALA A 108 22.16 16.00 -16.84
C ALA A 108 23.25 15.02 -16.39
N LYS A 109 24.05 14.48 -17.31
CA LYS A 109 25.19 13.62 -16.98
C LYS A 109 26.27 14.37 -16.20
N ARG A 110 26.61 15.61 -16.60
CA ARG A 110 27.57 16.44 -15.85
C ARG A 110 27.07 16.75 -14.46
N HIS A 111 25.79 17.07 -14.30
CA HIS A 111 25.17 17.29 -13.00
C HIS A 111 25.23 16.03 -12.11
N ARG A 112 24.92 14.85 -12.66
CA ARG A 112 25.06 13.58 -11.91
C ARG A 112 26.50 13.33 -11.46
N LEU A 113 27.48 13.58 -12.32
CA LEU A 113 28.89 13.41 -11.97
C LEU A 113 29.33 14.42 -10.91
N ARG A 114 28.92 15.69 -11.03
CA ARG A 114 29.24 16.73 -10.04
C ARG A 114 28.62 16.43 -8.68
N ASN A 115 27.36 15.97 -8.64
CA ASN A 115 26.71 15.58 -7.39
C ASN A 115 27.43 14.39 -6.75
N LYS A 116 27.80 13.38 -7.55
CA LYS A 116 28.59 12.24 -7.07
C LYS A 116 29.96 12.67 -6.53
N GLU A 117 30.65 13.59 -7.21
CA GLU A 117 31.92 14.15 -6.73
C GLU A 117 31.74 14.95 -5.43
N LEU A 118 30.64 15.69 -5.27
CA LEU A 118 30.33 16.39 -4.03
C LEU A 118 30.05 15.41 -2.89
N GLU A 119 29.26 14.36 -3.13
CA GLU A 119 29.01 13.29 -2.15
C GLU A 119 30.27 12.52 -1.77
N GLU A 120 31.17 12.27 -2.73
CA GLU A 120 32.46 11.63 -2.45
C GLU A 120 33.40 12.54 -1.66
N LYS A 121 33.40 13.85 -1.93
CA LYS A 121 34.16 14.84 -1.14
C LYS A 121 33.63 14.94 0.28
N THR A 122 32.32 15.08 0.46
CA THR A 122 31.72 15.07 1.81
C THR A 122 32.05 13.78 2.54
N ARG A 123 32.01 12.63 1.85
CA ARG A 123 32.40 11.33 2.44
C ARG A 123 33.88 11.22 2.78
N ALA A 124 34.75 11.92 2.05
CA ALA A 124 36.19 11.95 2.32
C ALA A 124 36.53 12.88 3.49
N ASP A 125 35.77 13.95 3.66
CA ASP A 125 35.94 14.95 4.72
C ASP A 125 35.19 14.57 6.02
N GLU A 126 34.34 13.52 6.00
CA GLU A 126 33.69 12.93 7.18
C GLU A 126 34.73 12.55 8.25
N THR A 127 34.52 13.03 9.48
CA THR A 127 35.32 12.61 10.63
C THR A 127 35.09 11.12 10.94
N GLU A 128 36.03 10.45 11.61
CA GLU A 128 35.88 9.04 12.00
C GLU A 128 34.60 8.78 12.81
N HIS A 129 34.18 9.77 13.62
CA HIS A 129 32.96 9.71 14.41
C HIS A 129 31.69 9.77 13.54
N GLU A 130 31.62 10.70 12.59
CA GLU A 130 30.49 10.82 11.66
C GLU A 130 30.37 9.59 10.75
N LYS A 131 31.51 9.09 10.27
CA LYS A 131 31.56 7.85 9.50
C LYS A 131 31.03 6.66 10.31
N ALA A 132 31.38 6.57 11.59
CA ALA A 132 30.88 5.53 12.49
C ALA A 132 29.36 5.65 12.69
N LEU A 133 28.83 6.87 12.88
CA LEU A 133 27.40 7.11 12.99
C LEU A 133 26.65 6.74 11.70
N ARG A 134 27.17 7.11 10.53
CA ARG A 134 26.57 6.76 9.23
C ARG A 134 26.53 5.26 9.02
N LEU A 135 27.64 4.56 9.25
CA LEU A 135 27.69 3.09 9.12
C LEU A 135 26.76 2.40 10.12
N ALA A 136 26.68 2.88 11.36
CA ALA A 136 25.75 2.36 12.35
C ALA A 136 24.29 2.55 11.91
N ARG A 137 23.96 3.71 11.32
CA ARG A 137 22.63 4.00 10.77
C ARG A 137 22.29 3.09 9.58
N GLU A 138 23.18 3.00 8.59
CA GLU A 138 23.00 2.14 7.42
C GLU A 138 22.88 0.65 7.81
N GLU A 139 23.65 0.18 8.79
CA GLU A 139 23.53 -1.19 9.30
C GLU A 139 22.23 -1.42 10.07
N GLY A 140 21.77 -0.42 10.83
CA GLY A 140 20.46 -0.44 11.49
C GLY A 140 19.36 -0.56 10.46
N GLU A 141 19.33 0.37 9.50
CA GLU A 141 18.35 0.39 8.42
C GLU A 141 18.35 -0.90 7.61
N LYS A 142 19.52 -1.45 7.24
CA LYS A 142 19.61 -2.74 6.52
C LYS A 142 18.99 -3.91 7.29
N LYS A 143 19.14 -3.95 8.62
CA LYS A 143 18.58 -5.03 9.46
C LYS A 143 17.06 -4.92 9.58
N PHE A 144 16.50 -3.72 9.64
CA PHE A 144 15.07 -3.50 9.84
C PHE A 144 14.27 -3.33 8.54
N ARG A 145 14.91 -2.89 7.45
CA ARG A 145 14.27 -2.68 6.13
C ARG A 145 13.62 -3.95 5.61
N ALA A 146 14.36 -5.06 5.54
CA ALA A 146 13.83 -6.29 4.97
C ALA A 146 12.60 -6.84 5.73
N PRO A 147 12.59 -6.89 7.08
CA PRO A 147 11.37 -7.19 7.84
C PRO A 147 10.22 -6.21 7.59
N LEU A 148 10.47 -4.89 7.62
CA LEU A 148 9.46 -3.84 7.45
C LEU A 148 8.80 -3.91 6.06
N VAL A 149 9.61 -3.95 5.01
CA VAL A 149 9.14 -4.09 3.62
C VAL A 149 8.33 -5.37 3.47
N ARG A 150 8.79 -6.48 4.05
CA ARG A 150 8.06 -7.76 4.00
C ARG A 150 6.72 -7.68 4.72
N THR A 151 6.61 -6.98 5.86
CA THR A 151 5.34 -6.83 6.57
C THR A 151 4.38 -5.91 5.83
N ALA A 152 4.86 -4.77 5.33
CA ALA A 152 4.05 -3.83 4.56
C ALA A 152 3.57 -4.43 3.23
N ALA A 153 4.44 -5.13 2.51
CA ALA A 153 4.07 -5.81 1.28
C ALA A 153 3.03 -6.91 1.53
N ARG A 154 3.14 -7.64 2.64
CA ARG A 154 2.10 -8.62 3.03
C ARG A 154 0.76 -7.96 3.30
N SER A 155 0.70 -6.85 4.04
CA SER A 155 -0.56 -6.14 4.28
C SER A 155 -1.15 -5.60 2.99
N ALA A 156 -0.35 -4.96 2.15
CA ALA A 156 -0.79 -4.41 0.87
C ALA A 156 -1.33 -5.50 -0.08
N LEU A 157 -0.67 -6.67 -0.17
CA LEU A 157 -1.18 -7.80 -0.96
C LEU A 157 -2.50 -8.34 -0.43
N VAL A 158 -2.67 -8.39 0.90
CA VAL A 158 -3.94 -8.82 1.52
C VAL A 158 -5.05 -7.82 1.20
N GLU A 159 -4.78 -6.52 1.30
CA GLU A 159 -5.72 -5.44 0.96
C GLU A 159 -6.10 -5.45 -0.53
N ALA A 160 -5.14 -5.74 -1.42
CA ALA A 160 -5.37 -5.91 -2.84
C ALA A 160 -6.18 -7.16 -3.21
N GLY A 161 -6.51 -8.02 -2.23
CA GLY A 161 -7.35 -9.19 -2.43
C GLY A 161 -6.58 -10.48 -2.74
N ALA A 162 -5.29 -10.58 -2.43
CA ALA A 162 -4.53 -11.82 -2.62
C ALA A 162 -5.13 -13.03 -1.87
N LEU A 163 -5.90 -12.77 -0.80
CA LEU A 163 -6.62 -13.79 -0.02
C LEU A 163 -8.10 -13.95 -0.42
N ALA A 164 -8.57 -13.29 -1.48
CA ALA A 164 -9.96 -13.38 -1.94
C ALA A 164 -10.39 -14.82 -2.29
N PHE A 165 -9.44 -15.74 -2.53
CA PHE A 165 -9.77 -17.14 -2.75
C PHE A 165 -10.20 -17.90 -1.49
N LEU A 166 -9.81 -17.43 -0.30
CA LEU A 166 -10.17 -18.08 0.96
C LEU A 166 -11.63 -17.81 1.36
N SER A 167 -12.26 -16.77 0.83
CA SER A 167 -13.66 -16.45 1.17
C SER A 167 -14.66 -17.48 0.64
N GLU A 168 -14.28 -18.29 -0.36
CA GLU A 168 -15.13 -19.39 -0.85
C GLU A 168 -14.94 -20.70 -0.06
N GLU A 169 -13.91 -20.79 0.78
CA GLU A 169 -13.65 -22.00 1.56
C GLU A 169 -14.66 -22.11 2.71
N LYS A 170 -15.15 -23.33 2.97
CA LYS A 170 -16.21 -23.59 3.97
C LYS A 170 -15.81 -23.12 5.38
N GLU A 171 -14.51 -23.15 5.68
CA GLU A 171 -13.93 -22.77 6.96
C GLU A 171 -12.70 -21.86 6.74
N PRO A 172 -12.91 -20.54 6.56
CA PRO A 172 -11.83 -19.59 6.26
C PRO A 172 -10.81 -19.47 7.41
N ASN A 173 -11.21 -19.86 8.63
CA ASN A 173 -10.36 -19.86 9.82
C ASN A 173 -9.69 -21.21 10.10
N SER A 174 -9.88 -22.21 9.24
CA SER A 174 -9.21 -23.51 9.39
C SER A 174 -7.70 -23.35 9.24
N ARG A 175 -6.94 -24.25 9.87
CA ARG A 175 -5.47 -24.27 9.76
C ARG A 175 -5.03 -24.46 8.30
N GLU A 176 -5.73 -25.31 7.57
CA GLU A 176 -5.45 -25.58 6.15
C GLU A 176 -5.67 -24.33 5.27
N ALA A 177 -6.74 -23.57 5.50
CA ALA A 177 -7.00 -22.31 4.80
C ALA A 177 -5.88 -21.28 5.04
N ARG A 178 -5.41 -21.16 6.29
CA ARG A 178 -4.30 -20.27 6.64
C ARG A 178 -2.99 -20.67 5.95
N GLU A 179 -2.63 -21.95 6.02
CA GLU A 179 -1.42 -22.47 5.37
C GLU A 179 -1.47 -22.28 3.84
N LYS A 180 -2.63 -22.47 3.20
CA LYS A 180 -2.83 -22.16 1.77
C LYS A 180 -2.66 -20.67 1.49
N GLY A 181 -3.27 -19.80 2.30
CA GLY A 181 -3.14 -18.34 2.21
C GLY A 181 -1.69 -17.88 2.28
N GLU A 182 -0.96 -18.35 3.30
CA GLU A 182 0.46 -18.06 3.50
C GLU A 182 1.32 -18.56 2.34
N SER A 183 1.04 -19.77 1.82
CA SER A 183 1.76 -20.31 0.66
C SER A 183 1.58 -19.46 -0.60
N ARG A 184 0.41 -18.82 -0.77
CA ARG A 184 0.11 -17.94 -1.90
C ARG A 184 0.77 -16.58 -1.72
N LEU A 185 0.64 -15.99 -0.52
CA LEU A 185 1.32 -14.74 -0.18
C LEU A 185 2.85 -14.89 -0.34
N SER A 186 3.43 -16.01 0.09
CA SER A 186 4.86 -16.29 -0.09
C SER A 186 5.27 -16.37 -1.56
N ARG A 187 4.39 -16.84 -2.46
CA ARG A 187 4.63 -16.84 -3.91
C ARG A 187 4.54 -15.44 -4.50
N LEU A 188 3.52 -14.66 -4.13
CA LEU A 188 3.38 -13.27 -4.57
C LEU A 188 4.54 -12.39 -4.10
N MET A 189 4.98 -12.57 -2.85
CA MET A 189 6.15 -11.88 -2.29
C MET A 189 7.46 -12.19 -3.01
N LYS A 190 7.55 -13.30 -3.77
CA LYS A 190 8.73 -13.61 -4.61
C LYS A 190 8.68 -12.95 -5.98
N LEU A 191 7.48 -12.54 -6.43
CA LEU A 191 7.29 -11.81 -7.69
C LEU A 191 7.45 -10.31 -7.48
N LEU A 192 7.16 -9.81 -6.28
CA LEU A 192 7.40 -8.42 -5.90
C LEU A 192 8.90 -8.16 -5.74
N ASP A 193 9.42 -7.18 -6.47
CA ASP A 193 10.80 -6.74 -6.32
C ASP A 193 10.91 -5.85 -5.07
N THR A 194 11.40 -6.43 -3.97
CA THR A 194 11.54 -5.72 -2.69
C THR A 194 12.76 -4.80 -2.63
N ASP A 195 13.70 -4.93 -3.57
CA ASP A 195 14.96 -4.18 -3.53
C ASP A 195 14.77 -2.74 -4.05
N VAL A 196 13.76 -2.52 -4.88
CA VAL A 196 13.37 -1.19 -5.40
C VAL A 196 12.54 -0.38 -4.38
N LEU A 197 12.00 -1.04 -3.35
CA LEU A 197 11.14 -0.41 -2.35
C LEU A 197 11.95 0.26 -1.24
N ASP A 198 11.75 1.55 -1.04
CA ASP A 198 12.39 2.32 0.03
C ASP A 198 11.45 2.54 1.22
N VAL A 199 12.03 2.56 2.42
CA VAL A 199 11.32 2.81 3.68
C VAL A 199 11.66 4.23 4.12
N ASP A 200 10.64 5.05 4.35
CA ASP A 200 10.81 6.41 4.85
C ASP A 200 11.01 6.46 6.37
N GLU A 201 11.22 7.67 6.91
CA GLU A 201 11.44 7.90 8.33
C GLU A 201 10.22 7.54 9.20
N ASP A 202 9.02 7.56 8.61
CA ASP A 202 7.76 7.17 9.26
C ASP A 202 7.53 5.65 9.23
N GLY A 203 8.39 4.90 8.55
CA GLY A 203 8.28 3.46 8.37
C GLY A 203 7.27 3.03 7.29
N ALA A 204 6.78 3.98 6.48
CA ALA A 204 5.99 3.69 5.30
C ALA A 204 6.90 3.31 4.11
N VAL A 205 6.36 2.45 3.23
CA VAL A 205 7.12 1.89 2.10
C VAL A 205 6.70 2.60 0.82
N SER A 206 7.58 3.46 0.32
CA SER A 206 7.35 4.21 -0.91
C SER A 206 7.37 3.29 -2.14
N GLY A 207 6.42 3.48 -3.05
CA GLY A 207 6.32 2.71 -4.31
C GLY A 207 5.65 1.33 -4.18
N LEU A 208 5.26 0.92 -2.98
CA LEU A 208 4.64 -0.40 -2.76
C LEU A 208 3.28 -0.54 -3.46
N GLU A 209 2.44 0.49 -3.42
CA GLU A 209 1.10 0.47 -4.03
C GLU A 209 1.18 0.28 -5.55
N ALA A 210 2.05 1.06 -6.21
CA ALA A 210 2.31 0.93 -7.64
C ALA A 210 2.82 -0.48 -8.01
N ALA A 211 3.76 -1.03 -7.23
CA ALA A 211 4.27 -2.37 -7.48
C ALA A 211 3.20 -3.47 -7.30
N VAL A 212 2.26 -3.29 -6.36
CA VAL A 212 1.11 -4.20 -6.17
C VAL A 212 0.10 -4.06 -7.33
N ASP A 213 -0.13 -2.84 -7.81
CA ASP A 213 -0.99 -2.60 -8.97
C ASP A 213 -0.42 -3.18 -10.26
N ASP A 214 0.90 -3.06 -10.49
CA ASP A 214 1.60 -3.70 -11.60
C ASP A 214 1.47 -5.24 -11.51
N LEU A 215 1.68 -5.80 -10.30
CA LEU A 215 1.51 -7.24 -10.07
C LEU A 215 0.06 -7.70 -10.34
N ARG A 216 -0.92 -6.85 -10.02
CA ARG A 216 -2.34 -7.11 -10.28
C ARG A 216 -2.69 -7.01 -11.77
N ALA A 217 -2.05 -6.11 -12.49
CA ALA A 217 -2.20 -5.96 -13.94
C ALA A 217 -1.61 -7.18 -14.68
N ASP A 218 -0.44 -7.64 -14.26
CA ASP A 218 0.26 -8.76 -14.89
C ASP A 218 -0.35 -10.12 -14.55
N TYR A 219 -0.87 -10.29 -13.33
CA TYR A 219 -1.39 -11.56 -12.82
C TYR A 219 -2.77 -11.43 -12.17
N PRO A 220 -3.81 -10.99 -12.91
CA PRO A 220 -5.15 -10.75 -12.37
C PRO A 220 -5.79 -12.02 -11.77
N GLU A 221 -5.44 -13.21 -12.27
CA GLU A 221 -5.88 -14.50 -11.75
C GLU A 221 -5.39 -14.79 -10.32
N LEU A 222 -4.31 -14.12 -9.90
CA LEU A 222 -3.78 -14.24 -8.55
C LEU A 222 -4.54 -13.38 -7.52
N PHE A 223 -5.38 -12.44 -7.98
CA PHE A 223 -6.20 -11.57 -7.13
C PHE A 223 -7.70 -11.83 -7.27
N ALA A 224 -8.12 -12.46 -8.37
CA ALA A 224 -9.51 -12.83 -8.56
C ALA A 224 -9.95 -13.93 -7.58
N ALA A 225 -11.13 -13.76 -6.98
CA ALA A 225 -11.81 -14.87 -6.32
C ALA A 225 -12.07 -15.99 -7.36
N PRO A 226 -11.83 -17.26 -7.01
CA PRO A 226 -12.13 -18.37 -7.89
C PRO A 226 -13.60 -18.27 -8.26
N ARG A 227 -13.95 -18.33 -9.55
CA ARG A 227 -15.35 -18.27 -9.93
C ARG A 227 -15.99 -19.57 -9.46
N SER A 228 -16.90 -19.51 -8.49
CA SER A 228 -17.65 -20.71 -8.08
C SER A 228 -18.19 -21.42 -9.32
N LYS A 229 -17.77 -22.68 -9.52
CA LYS A 229 -18.29 -23.48 -10.61
C LYS A 229 -19.80 -23.60 -10.37
N PRO A 230 -20.66 -23.22 -11.33
CA PRO A 230 -22.09 -23.28 -11.13
C PRO A 230 -22.43 -24.71 -10.71
N LYS A 231 -23.07 -24.84 -9.54
CA LYS A 231 -23.54 -26.13 -9.02
C LYS A 231 -24.26 -26.82 -10.18
N ALA A 232 -23.76 -27.98 -10.59
CA ALA A 232 -24.37 -28.76 -11.64
C ALA A 232 -25.86 -28.88 -11.27
N ARG A 233 -26.72 -28.21 -12.05
CA ARG A 233 -28.15 -28.39 -11.88
C ARG A 233 -28.37 -29.88 -11.97
N PRO A 234 -29.14 -30.51 -11.06
CA PRO A 234 -29.41 -31.93 -11.13
C PRO A 234 -30.09 -32.20 -12.47
N THR A 235 -29.30 -32.60 -13.45
CA THR A 235 -29.77 -33.03 -14.77
C THR A 235 -30.38 -34.40 -14.56
N GLY A 236 -31.67 -34.38 -14.25
CA GLY A 236 -32.57 -35.50 -14.54
C GLY A 236 -32.35 -36.78 -13.76
N ALA A 237 -32.32 -36.72 -12.41
CA ALA A 237 -32.96 -37.84 -11.72
C ALA A 237 -34.44 -37.84 -12.18
N PRO A 238 -34.99 -38.98 -12.64
CA PRO A 238 -36.36 -39.05 -13.14
C PRO A 238 -37.27 -38.50 -12.04
N ARG A 239 -37.92 -37.38 -12.35
CA ARG A 239 -38.89 -36.76 -11.46
C ARG A 239 -39.93 -37.84 -11.13
N PRO A 240 -40.14 -38.21 -9.86
CA PRO A 240 -41.16 -39.20 -9.54
C PRO A 240 -42.48 -38.73 -10.16
N ALA A 241 -43.19 -39.66 -10.82
CA ALA A 241 -44.43 -39.36 -11.51
C ALA A 241 -45.30 -38.51 -10.58
N ALA A 242 -45.69 -37.32 -11.06
CA ALA A 242 -46.49 -36.41 -10.26
C ALA A 242 -47.75 -37.16 -9.80
N PRO A 243 -48.10 -37.12 -8.50
CA PRO A 243 -49.36 -37.70 -8.05
C PRO A 243 -50.47 -37.10 -8.91
N GLU A 244 -51.30 -37.97 -9.49
CA GLU A 244 -52.37 -37.57 -10.40
C GLU A 244 -53.18 -36.47 -9.73
N LYS A 245 -53.24 -35.30 -10.37
CA LYS A 245 -54.03 -34.19 -9.89
C LYS A 245 -55.47 -34.67 -9.76
N PRO A 246 -56.20 -34.32 -8.69
CA PRO A 246 -57.61 -34.66 -8.59
C PRO A 246 -58.33 -34.15 -9.84
N LYS A 247 -59.10 -35.03 -10.50
CA LYS A 247 -59.83 -34.74 -11.74
C LYS A 247 -60.56 -33.42 -11.59
N SER A 248 -60.33 -32.51 -12.52
CA SER A 248 -60.99 -31.20 -12.54
C SER A 248 -62.51 -31.38 -12.52
N ALA A 249 -63.25 -30.44 -11.93
CA ALA A 249 -64.71 -30.46 -11.95
C ALA A 249 -65.27 -30.59 -13.38
N ALA A 250 -64.56 -30.04 -14.38
CA ALA A 250 -64.90 -30.19 -15.79
C ALA A 250 -64.73 -31.64 -16.31
N GLU A 251 -63.68 -32.34 -15.90
CA GLU A 251 -63.46 -33.76 -16.24
C GLU A 251 -64.46 -34.68 -15.54
N GLN A 252 -64.81 -34.37 -14.28
CA GLN A 252 -65.84 -35.12 -13.56
C GLN A 252 -67.20 -34.97 -14.23
N HIS A 253 -67.54 -33.76 -14.69
CA HIS A 253 -68.77 -33.51 -15.42
C HIS A 253 -68.77 -34.19 -16.80
N ALA A 254 -67.66 -34.10 -17.55
CA ALA A 254 -67.51 -34.76 -18.84
C ALA A 254 -67.60 -36.29 -18.74
N ALA A 255 -67.00 -36.90 -17.72
CA ALA A 255 -67.10 -38.35 -17.48
C ALA A 255 -68.54 -38.80 -17.19
N ARG A 256 -69.31 -37.96 -16.48
CA ARG A 256 -70.73 -38.20 -16.19
C ARG A 256 -71.60 -38.07 -17.44
N VAL A 257 -71.30 -37.12 -18.32
CA VAL A 257 -72.03 -36.94 -19.60
C VAL A 257 -71.68 -38.03 -20.62
N LEU A 258 -70.44 -38.50 -20.64
CA LEU A 258 -69.96 -39.55 -21.56
C LEU A 258 -70.26 -40.98 -21.07
N GLY A 259 -70.96 -41.15 -19.95
CA GLY A 259 -71.38 -42.47 -19.44
C GLY A 259 -70.22 -43.39 -19.03
N ARG A 260 -69.05 -42.82 -18.69
CA ARG A 260 -67.85 -43.57 -18.28
C ARG A 260 -67.63 -43.58 -16.76
N ALA A 261 -68.70 -43.40 -15.99
CA ALA A 261 -68.67 -43.45 -14.53
C ALA A 261 -69.00 -44.86 -14.03
#